data_AF-A0A926GZ56-F1
#
_entry.id   AF-A0A926GZ56-F1
#
_cell.length_a   1.000
_cell.length_b   1.000
_cell.length_c   1.000
_cell.angle_alpha   90.00
_cell.angle_beta   90.00
_cell.angle_gamma   90.00
#
_symmetry.space_group_name_H-M   'P 1'
#
loop_
_entity.id
_entity.type
_entity.pdbx_description
1 polymer ?
#
loop_
_entity_poly.entity_id
_entity_poly.type
_entity_poly.pdbx_seq_one_letter_code
_entity_poly.pdbx_strand_id
1 'polypeptide(L)'
;MANTMINWLATALEKASGSTPKKQTAVSTPYPAGFPASEQGGNREVFDPALQHFARGFRLTDPVFESDADASRWHRARRDVIRHLIGVVSRLPQSANLVLRGSLLLTAWLGDDAREPGDMDWVIVPETVDVSDEFASALMGDIVLAATAKPLVSEAVLLSAQIAQDPIWLYDRAPGTRLVFPWQVDGLPVGTVQMDFVFNETLRTPPAPVVLPYPWSDGKPVLAASPQESLAWKILWLETDAYTQGKDIYDATLLAERVALPWDLLHSVLLTDEWYRSHRQTAPLLRLTEGRVEWEDFQREYPHIVGSAEDWQDRLVDALAGTFAEREASR
;
A
#
# COMPACT_ATOMS: atom_id res chain seq x y z
N MET A 1 31.37 7.62 -7.21
CA MET A 1 31.47 6.69 -6.07
C MET A 1 30.11 6.00 -5.91
N ALA A 2 29.74 5.15 -6.88
CA ALA A 2 28.37 4.66 -7.05
C ALA A 2 28.33 3.12 -7.23
N ASN A 3 29.23 2.39 -6.57
CA ASN A 3 29.36 0.95 -6.79
C ASN A 3 29.58 0.12 -5.52
N THR A 4 29.13 0.63 -4.36
CA THR A 4 29.36 -0.03 -3.06
C THR A 4 28.08 -0.46 -2.33
N MET A 5 26.88 -0.18 -2.86
CA MET A 5 25.61 -0.50 -2.18
C MET A 5 25.03 -1.88 -2.49
N ILE A 6 25.48 -2.58 -3.54
CA ILE A 6 24.89 -3.88 -3.95
C ILE A 6 25.42 -5.06 -3.13
N ASN A 7 26.49 -4.88 -2.33
CA ASN A 7 27.26 -6.00 -1.79
C ASN A 7 27.09 -6.29 -0.29
N TRP A 8 26.19 -5.62 0.43
CA TRP A 8 26.08 -5.76 1.89
C TRP A 8 25.02 -6.77 2.37
N LEU A 9 23.95 -6.99 1.59
CA LEU A 9 22.89 -7.96 1.93
C LEU A 9 23.35 -9.43 1.84
N ALA A 10 24.35 -9.73 1.01
CA ALA A 10 24.89 -11.09 0.88
C ALA A 10 25.80 -11.49 2.07
N THR A 11 26.47 -10.53 2.72
CA THR A 11 27.52 -10.82 3.72
C THR A 11 26.95 -11.15 5.10
N ALA A 12 25.69 -10.80 5.39
CA ALA A 12 25.05 -11.12 6.67
C ALA A 12 24.61 -12.60 6.78
N LEU A 13 24.42 -13.29 5.66
CA LEU A 13 24.02 -14.71 5.62
C LEU A 13 25.22 -15.68 5.42
N GLU A 14 26.36 -15.19 4.90
CA GLU A 14 27.54 -16.03 4.60
C GLU A 14 28.39 -16.40 5.83
N LYS A 15 28.25 -15.72 6.97
CA LYS A 15 29.03 -16.04 8.18
C LYS A 15 28.60 -17.34 8.88
N ALA A 16 27.56 -18.03 8.40
CA ALA A 16 27.04 -19.26 9.02
C ALA A 16 27.40 -20.57 8.28
N SER A 17 28.02 -20.54 7.09
CA SER A 17 28.36 -21.78 6.37
C SER A 17 29.74 -21.70 5.72
N GLY A 18 30.71 -22.37 6.34
CA GLY A 18 32.06 -22.52 5.79
C GLY A 18 32.08 -23.42 4.56
N SER A 19 31.78 -22.86 3.38
CA SER A 19 32.19 -23.44 2.09
C SER A 19 32.18 -22.37 1.00
N THR A 20 33.33 -22.14 0.37
CA THR A 20 33.55 -21.15 -0.68
C THR A 20 32.76 -21.47 -1.95
N PRO A 21 31.90 -20.59 -2.49
CA PRO A 21 31.29 -20.79 -3.80
C PRO A 21 32.03 -20.05 -4.92
N LYS A 22 32.09 -20.72 -6.07
CA LYS A 22 32.52 -20.17 -7.35
C LYS A 22 31.65 -18.96 -7.72
N LYS A 23 32.26 -17.89 -8.25
CA LYS A 23 31.60 -16.70 -8.78
C LYS A 23 30.50 -17.09 -9.78
N GLN A 24 29.25 -17.09 -9.32
CA GLN A 24 28.08 -17.01 -10.17
C GLN A 24 27.84 -15.53 -10.46
N THR A 25 27.92 -15.16 -11.73
CA THR A 25 27.50 -13.84 -12.21
C THR A 25 26.01 -13.68 -11.93
N ALA A 26 25.66 -12.84 -10.95
CA ALA A 26 24.27 -12.48 -10.67
C ALA A 26 23.68 -11.77 -11.91
N VAL A 27 22.78 -12.47 -12.60
CA VAL A 27 21.89 -11.84 -13.57
C VAL A 27 20.92 -11.01 -12.74
N SER A 28 20.99 -9.67 -12.81
CA SER A 28 19.96 -8.82 -12.22
C SER A 28 18.65 -9.17 -12.92
N THR A 29 17.72 -9.82 -12.21
CA THR A 29 16.40 -10.12 -12.75
C THR A 29 15.70 -8.80 -13.09
N PRO A 30 15.02 -8.68 -14.24
CA PRO A 30 14.34 -7.44 -14.64
C PRO A 30 13.09 -7.12 -13.79
N TYR A 31 12.66 -8.09 -12.98
CA TYR A 31 11.51 -8.02 -12.08
C TYR A 31 11.94 -7.79 -10.62
N PRO A 32 11.04 -7.25 -9.79
CA PRO A 32 11.22 -7.24 -8.33
C PRO A 32 11.35 -8.65 -7.76
N ALA A 33 12.01 -8.78 -6.62
CA ALA A 33 12.25 -10.06 -5.93
C ALA A 33 10.94 -10.72 -5.48
N GLY A 34 9.94 -9.92 -5.12
CA GLY A 34 8.60 -10.37 -4.77
C GLY A 34 7.70 -10.67 -5.95
N PHE A 35 8.18 -10.52 -7.19
CA PHE A 35 7.43 -11.01 -8.35
C PHE A 35 7.44 -12.55 -8.34
N PRO A 36 6.29 -13.21 -8.16
CA PRO A 36 6.25 -14.66 -8.12
C PRO A 36 6.69 -15.22 -9.48
N ALA A 37 7.48 -16.29 -9.47
CA ALA A 37 7.77 -17.06 -10.68
C ALA A 37 6.44 -17.65 -11.18
N SER A 38 5.84 -17.04 -12.19
CA SER A 38 4.53 -17.47 -12.70
C SER A 38 4.68 -18.81 -13.43
N GLU A 39 4.28 -19.90 -12.80
CA GLU A 39 4.14 -21.18 -13.50
C GLU A 39 2.71 -21.74 -13.49
N GLN A 40 1.82 -21.26 -12.61
CA GLN A 40 0.45 -21.79 -12.53
C GLN A 40 -0.57 -20.72 -12.11
N GLY A 41 -1.58 -20.48 -12.96
CA GLY A 41 -2.74 -19.64 -12.66
C GLY A 41 -2.89 -18.45 -13.61
N GLY A 42 -4.10 -18.24 -14.16
CA GLY A 42 -4.44 -17.22 -15.16
C GLY A 42 -4.35 -15.76 -14.69
N ASN A 43 -3.46 -15.44 -13.77
CA ASN A 43 -3.15 -14.09 -13.29
C ASN A 43 -2.54 -13.27 -14.43
N ARG A 44 -2.88 -11.98 -14.51
CA ARG A 44 -2.33 -11.06 -15.49
C ARG A 44 -1.26 -10.18 -14.86
N GLU A 45 -0.23 -9.83 -15.62
CA GLU A 45 0.72 -8.78 -15.24
C GLU A 45 0.01 -7.42 -15.35
N VAL A 46 0.02 -6.63 -14.28
CA VAL A 46 -0.49 -5.25 -14.25
C VAL A 46 0.62 -4.34 -13.74
N PHE A 47 0.78 -3.20 -14.41
CA PHE A 47 1.79 -2.22 -14.04
C PHE A 47 1.54 -1.69 -12.62
N ASP A 48 2.59 -1.62 -11.83
CA ASP A 48 2.55 -1.10 -10.47
C ASP A 48 3.44 0.16 -10.39
N PRO A 49 2.86 1.36 -10.25
CA PRO A 49 3.62 2.61 -10.15
C PRO A 49 4.68 2.60 -9.04
N ALA A 50 4.46 1.87 -7.93
CA ALA A 50 5.42 1.77 -6.84
C ALA A 50 6.74 1.09 -7.29
N LEU A 51 6.66 0.26 -8.34
CA LEU A 51 7.74 -0.52 -8.91
C LEU A 51 8.28 0.07 -10.22
N GLN A 52 7.91 1.31 -10.58
CA GLN A 52 8.30 1.96 -11.85
C GLN A 52 9.83 2.07 -12.08
N HIS A 53 10.62 1.92 -11.02
CA HIS A 53 12.07 1.91 -11.08
C HIS A 53 12.66 0.57 -11.56
N PHE A 54 11.86 -0.51 -11.58
CA PHE A 54 12.22 -1.78 -12.21
C PHE A 54 11.87 -1.75 -13.70
N ALA A 55 12.72 -2.37 -14.53
CA ALA A 55 12.45 -2.55 -15.95
C ALA A 55 11.12 -3.29 -16.22
N ARG A 56 10.73 -4.18 -15.29
CA ARG A 56 9.42 -4.84 -15.26
C ARG A 56 8.74 -4.61 -13.91
N GLY A 57 8.35 -3.38 -13.66
CA GLY A 57 7.55 -2.95 -12.49
C GLY A 57 6.09 -3.42 -12.55
N PHE A 58 5.88 -4.73 -12.61
CA PHE A 58 4.55 -5.34 -12.66
C PHE A 58 4.27 -6.11 -11.37
N ARG A 59 2.99 -6.22 -11.04
CA ARG A 59 2.45 -7.20 -10.07
C ARG A 59 1.49 -8.14 -10.78
N LEU A 60 1.12 -9.24 -10.13
CA LEU A 60 0.04 -10.10 -10.60
C LEU A 60 -1.33 -9.59 -10.11
N THR A 61 -2.36 -9.72 -10.94
CA THR A 61 -3.76 -9.62 -10.50
C THR A 61 -4.15 -10.80 -9.63
N ASP A 62 -5.33 -10.74 -9.02
CA ASP A 62 -5.97 -11.93 -8.46
C ASP A 62 -6.13 -13.02 -9.55
N PRO A 63 -6.07 -14.31 -9.17
CA PRO A 63 -6.28 -15.41 -10.11
C PRO A 63 -7.68 -15.38 -10.72
N VAL A 64 -7.80 -15.96 -11.92
CA VAL A 64 -9.12 -16.31 -12.47
C VAL A 64 -9.49 -17.70 -11.97
N PHE A 65 -10.70 -17.84 -11.41
CA PHE A 65 -11.19 -19.09 -10.83
C PHE A 65 -12.16 -19.79 -11.77
N GLU A 66 -12.12 -21.12 -11.77
CA GLU A 66 -13.07 -21.95 -12.53
C GLU A 66 -14.46 -22.01 -11.85
N SER A 67 -14.53 -21.75 -10.55
CA SER A 67 -15.77 -21.77 -9.77
C SER A 67 -15.85 -20.65 -8.74
N ASP A 68 -17.07 -20.19 -8.46
CA ASP A 68 -17.35 -19.20 -7.41
C ASP A 68 -16.97 -19.71 -6.01
N ALA A 69 -17.03 -21.04 -5.81
CA ALA A 69 -16.65 -21.67 -4.55
C ALA A 69 -15.14 -21.55 -4.30
N ASP A 70 -14.33 -21.77 -5.33
CA ASP A 70 -12.87 -21.62 -5.27
C ASP A 70 -12.47 -20.16 -5.09
N ALA A 71 -13.10 -19.24 -5.84
CA ALA A 71 -12.91 -17.80 -5.65
C ALA A 71 -13.21 -17.39 -4.21
N SER A 72 -14.37 -17.81 -3.69
CA SER A 72 -14.78 -17.50 -2.32
C SER A 72 -13.82 -18.05 -1.27
N ARG A 73 -13.30 -19.27 -1.49
CA ARG A 73 -12.33 -19.92 -0.60
C ARG A 73 -10.99 -19.19 -0.63
N TRP A 74 -10.50 -18.83 -1.82
CA TRP A 74 -9.27 -18.05 -2.00
C TRP A 74 -9.36 -16.67 -1.34
N HIS A 75 -10.45 -15.92 -1.58
CA HIS A 75 -10.62 -14.59 -0.96
C HIS A 75 -10.75 -14.68 0.57
N ARG A 76 -11.42 -15.71 1.12
CA ARG A 76 -11.43 -15.94 2.58
C ARG A 76 -10.03 -16.19 3.12
N ALA A 77 -9.25 -17.04 2.46
CA ALA A 77 -7.87 -17.31 2.82
C ALA A 77 -7.00 -16.04 2.77
N ARG A 78 -7.14 -15.21 1.74
CA ARG A 78 -6.46 -13.90 1.63
C ARG A 78 -6.77 -13.00 2.83
N ARG A 79 -8.05 -12.87 3.20
CA ARG A 79 -8.48 -12.08 4.36
C ARG A 79 -7.94 -12.64 5.67
N ASP A 80 -7.92 -13.96 5.82
CA ASP A 80 -7.34 -14.63 6.98
C ASP A 80 -5.83 -14.35 7.11
N VAL A 81 -5.10 -14.34 6.00
CA VAL A 81 -3.68 -13.98 5.97
C VAL A 81 -3.47 -12.50 6.33
N ILE A 82 -4.25 -11.57 5.77
CA ILE A 82 -4.18 -10.14 6.13
C ILE A 82 -4.45 -9.96 7.63
N ARG A 83 -5.51 -10.58 8.16
CA ARG A 83 -5.85 -10.54 9.58
C ARG A 83 -4.73 -11.07 10.47
N HIS A 84 -4.07 -12.17 10.06
CA HIS A 84 -2.89 -12.69 10.76
C HIS A 84 -1.75 -11.68 10.80
N LEU A 85 -1.42 -11.04 9.68
CA LEU A 85 -0.34 -10.05 9.59
C LEU A 85 -0.64 -8.78 10.40
N ILE A 86 -1.87 -8.28 10.38
CA ILE A 86 -2.33 -7.22 11.28
C ILE A 86 -2.19 -7.65 12.74
N GLY A 87 -2.58 -8.89 13.03
CA GLY A 87 -2.38 -9.50 14.34
C GLY A 87 -0.91 -9.52 14.75
N VAL A 88 0.01 -9.85 13.86
CA VAL A 88 1.46 -9.83 14.09
C VAL A 88 1.91 -8.41 14.45
N VAL A 89 1.63 -7.43 13.58
CA VAL A 89 2.03 -6.04 13.80
C VAL A 89 1.51 -5.51 15.13
N SER A 90 0.22 -5.72 15.44
CA SER A 90 -0.39 -5.25 16.70
C SER A 90 0.25 -5.80 17.98
N ARG A 91 1.09 -6.85 17.89
CA ARG A 91 1.77 -7.47 19.03
C ARG A 91 3.26 -7.19 19.10
N LEU A 92 3.83 -6.58 18.05
CA LEU A 92 5.24 -6.27 18.05
C LEU A 92 5.55 -5.17 19.08
N PRO A 93 6.70 -5.23 19.77
CA PRO A 93 7.18 -4.13 20.62
C PRO A 93 7.22 -2.79 19.90
N GLN A 94 7.53 -2.81 18.60
CA GLN A 94 7.65 -1.66 17.72
C GLN A 94 6.30 -1.22 17.12
N SER A 95 5.17 -1.80 17.53
CA SER A 95 3.83 -1.43 17.02
C SER A 95 3.50 0.06 17.19
N ALA A 96 4.08 0.71 18.20
CA ALA A 96 3.95 2.16 18.41
C ALA A 96 4.64 3.01 17.32
N ASN A 97 5.51 2.40 16.49
CA ASN A 97 6.20 3.02 15.38
C ASN A 97 5.53 2.77 14.03
N LEU A 98 4.38 2.08 14.02
CA LEU A 98 3.67 1.67 12.82
C LEU A 98 2.27 2.28 12.79
N VAL A 99 2.05 3.22 11.88
CA VAL A 99 0.76 3.89 11.68
C VAL A 99 0.12 3.39 10.40
N LEU A 100 -1.00 2.66 10.53
CA LEU A 100 -1.75 2.16 9.39
C LEU A 100 -2.32 3.33 8.56
N ARG A 101 -2.27 3.17 7.24
CA ARG A 101 -2.92 4.05 6.26
C ARG A 101 -3.53 3.20 5.14
N GLY A 102 -3.97 3.87 4.08
CA GLY A 102 -4.32 3.20 2.82
C GLY A 102 -5.60 2.37 2.90
N SER A 103 -5.76 1.48 1.93
CA SER A 103 -7.05 0.86 1.61
C SER A 103 -7.63 0.01 2.75
N LEU A 104 -6.77 -0.70 3.48
CA LEU A 104 -7.18 -1.49 4.63
C LEU A 104 -7.76 -0.64 5.75
N LEU A 105 -7.13 0.51 6.04
CA LEU A 105 -7.64 1.43 7.06
C LEU A 105 -9.03 1.97 6.68
N LEU A 106 -9.28 2.22 5.39
CA LEU A 106 -10.57 2.76 4.94
C LEU A 106 -11.75 1.86 5.28
N THR A 107 -11.54 0.56 5.51
CA THR A 107 -12.59 -0.34 6.00
C THR A 107 -13.18 0.11 7.34
N ALA A 108 -12.37 0.71 8.22
CA ALA A 108 -12.84 1.25 9.50
C ALA A 108 -13.61 2.58 9.36
N TRP A 109 -13.33 3.34 8.29
CA TRP A 109 -13.93 4.65 8.05
C TRP A 109 -15.17 4.61 7.16
N LEU A 110 -15.19 3.71 6.18
CA LEU A 110 -16.22 3.63 5.15
C LEU A 110 -17.21 2.48 5.40
N GLY A 111 -16.84 1.50 6.22
CA GLY A 111 -17.69 0.34 6.51
C GLY A 111 -17.91 -0.50 5.25
N ASP A 112 -19.17 -0.86 4.98
CA ASP A 112 -19.56 -1.70 3.85
C ASP A 112 -19.33 -1.03 2.48
N ASP A 113 -19.18 0.29 2.44
CA ASP A 113 -18.84 1.02 1.21
C ASP A 113 -17.32 1.00 0.93
N ALA A 114 -16.50 0.46 1.84
CA ALA A 114 -15.10 0.23 1.52
C ALA A 114 -15.00 -0.88 0.49
N ARG A 115 -14.27 -0.61 -0.60
CA ARG A 115 -13.82 -1.68 -1.51
C ARG A 115 -12.90 -2.66 -0.77
N GLU A 116 -12.76 -3.87 -1.31
CA GLU A 116 -11.82 -4.86 -0.78
C GLU A 116 -10.38 -4.25 -0.77
N PRO A 117 -9.67 -4.29 0.38
CA PRO A 117 -8.29 -3.81 0.49
C PRO A 117 -7.32 -4.58 -0.42
N GLY A 118 -6.38 -3.87 -1.03
CA GLY A 118 -5.34 -4.44 -1.90
C GLY A 118 -4.09 -4.89 -1.14
N ASP A 119 -3.73 -4.12 -0.12
CA ASP A 119 -2.43 -4.08 0.54
C ASP A 119 -2.60 -3.58 2.00
N MET A 120 -1.49 -3.66 2.75
CA MET A 120 -1.37 -3.12 4.10
C MET A 120 -0.32 -2.01 4.11
N ASP A 121 -0.76 -0.76 4.08
CA ASP A 121 0.14 0.40 4.05
C ASP A 121 0.44 0.93 5.45
N TRP A 122 1.72 1.20 5.73
CA TRP A 122 2.19 1.68 7.02
C TRP A 122 3.09 2.90 6.86
N VAL A 123 2.87 3.92 7.68
CA VAL A 123 3.85 4.98 7.93
C VAL A 123 4.74 4.57 9.10
N ILE A 124 6.05 4.63 8.90
CA ILE A 124 7.02 4.49 9.98
C ILE A 124 7.14 5.83 10.72
N VAL A 125 6.98 5.80 12.05
CA VAL A 125 7.15 6.96 12.93
C VAL A 125 8.24 6.71 13.98
N PRO A 126 9.01 7.73 14.40
CA PRO A 126 8.99 9.12 13.92
C PRO A 126 9.51 9.24 12.47
N GLU A 127 9.15 10.34 11.81
CA GLU A 127 9.57 10.64 10.43
C GLU A 127 11.09 10.69 10.22
N THR A 128 11.86 10.78 11.30
CA THR A 128 13.34 10.77 11.25
C THR A 128 13.93 9.40 10.96
N VAL A 129 13.13 8.33 10.99
CA VAL A 129 13.60 6.99 10.64
C VAL A 129 13.75 6.88 9.13
N ASP A 130 14.95 6.54 8.69
CA ASP A 130 15.30 6.31 7.29
C ASP A 130 15.20 4.83 6.92
N VAL A 131 14.96 4.54 5.64
CA VAL A 131 14.91 3.17 5.11
C VAL A 131 16.22 2.39 5.32
N SER A 132 17.35 3.10 5.44
CA SER A 132 18.67 2.53 5.68
C SER A 132 19.02 2.32 7.15
N ASP A 133 18.15 2.75 8.08
CA ASP A 133 18.40 2.61 9.51
C ASP A 133 18.41 1.14 9.97
N GLU A 134 19.27 0.81 10.94
CA GLU A 134 19.30 -0.51 11.56
C GLU A 134 17.95 -0.88 12.18
N PHE A 135 17.24 0.11 12.72
CA PHE A 135 15.87 -0.06 13.24
C PHE A 135 14.90 -0.54 12.16
N ALA A 136 14.94 0.05 10.96
CA ALA A 136 14.07 -0.33 9.85
C ALA A 136 14.33 -1.78 9.43
N SER A 137 15.61 -2.16 9.29
CA SER A 137 15.99 -3.53 8.95
C SER A 137 15.56 -4.53 10.02
N ALA A 138 15.77 -4.21 11.30
CA ALA A 138 15.33 -5.06 12.42
C ALA A 138 13.81 -5.22 12.45
N LEU A 139 13.05 -4.13 12.22
CA LEU A 139 11.59 -4.17 12.18
C LEU A 139 11.07 -5.10 11.07
N MET A 140 11.61 -5.00 9.86
CA MET A 140 11.23 -5.89 8.76
C MET A 140 11.53 -7.36 9.11
N GLY A 141 12.71 -7.63 9.69
CA GLY A 141 13.09 -8.96 10.16
C GLY A 141 12.16 -9.51 11.24
N ASP A 142 11.79 -8.69 12.22
CA ASP A 142 10.89 -9.06 13.31
C ASP A 142 9.48 -9.38 12.79
N ILE A 143 8.97 -8.61 11.82
CA ILE A 143 7.68 -8.88 11.17
C ILE A 143 7.72 -10.23 10.46
N VAL A 144 8.73 -10.50 9.64
CA VAL A 144 8.87 -11.77 8.91
C VAL A 144 9.02 -12.94 9.89
N LEU A 145 9.85 -12.80 10.92
CA LEU A 145 10.04 -13.82 11.94
C LEU A 145 8.73 -14.14 12.68
N ALA A 146 8.00 -13.11 13.11
CA ALA A 146 6.74 -13.27 13.83
C ALA A 146 5.62 -13.84 12.94
N ALA A 147 5.55 -13.44 11.67
CA ALA A 147 4.60 -13.96 10.71
C ALA A 147 4.82 -15.44 10.41
N THR A 148 6.09 -15.85 10.29
CA THR A 148 6.49 -17.23 9.93
C THR A 148 6.56 -18.18 11.13
N ALA A 149 6.48 -17.69 12.36
CA ALA A 149 6.40 -18.53 13.56
C ALA A 149 5.17 -19.45 13.59
N LYS A 150 4.08 -19.05 12.91
CA LYS A 150 2.87 -19.85 12.70
C LYS A 150 2.43 -19.70 11.24
N PRO A 151 3.03 -20.47 10.32
CA PRO A 151 2.83 -20.27 8.89
C PRO A 151 1.46 -20.79 8.40
N LEU A 152 0.81 -21.70 9.14
CA LEU A 152 -0.55 -22.12 8.87
C LEU A 152 -1.54 -21.12 9.51
N VAL A 153 -2.27 -20.40 8.67
CA VAL A 153 -3.29 -19.43 9.02
C VAL A 153 -4.62 -19.94 8.47
N SER A 154 -5.48 -20.47 9.35
CA SER A 154 -6.71 -21.15 8.93
C SER A 154 -6.34 -22.32 7.98
N GLU A 155 -6.76 -22.26 6.72
CA GLU A 155 -6.38 -23.21 5.67
C GLU A 155 -5.19 -22.76 4.79
N ALA A 156 -4.74 -21.51 4.92
CA ALA A 156 -3.66 -20.94 4.14
C ALA A 156 -2.29 -21.22 4.77
N VAL A 157 -1.31 -21.60 3.96
CA VAL A 157 0.08 -21.77 4.37
C VAL A 157 0.92 -20.65 3.78
N LEU A 158 1.55 -19.84 4.64
CA LEU A 158 2.58 -18.89 4.23
C LEU A 158 3.80 -19.63 3.68
N LEU A 159 4.23 -19.24 2.48
CA LEU A 159 5.42 -19.79 1.82
C LEU A 159 6.66 -19.05 2.34
N SER A 160 7.06 -19.34 3.58
CA SER A 160 8.07 -18.56 4.31
C SER A 160 9.39 -18.37 3.55
N ALA A 161 9.85 -19.39 2.81
CA ALA A 161 11.08 -19.33 2.02
C ALA A 161 10.98 -18.44 0.75
N GLN A 162 9.77 -18.00 0.39
CA GLN A 162 9.49 -17.14 -0.76
C GLN A 162 9.08 -15.72 -0.35
N ILE A 163 9.08 -15.41 0.95
CA ILE A 163 8.84 -14.04 1.41
C ILE A 163 9.98 -13.17 0.89
N ALA A 164 9.61 -12.08 0.22
CA ALA A 164 10.55 -11.18 -0.43
C ALA A 164 10.41 -9.76 0.12
N GLN A 165 11.49 -9.02 0.00
CA GLN A 165 11.56 -7.60 0.32
C GLN A 165 12.02 -6.85 -0.91
N ASP A 166 11.25 -5.84 -1.32
CA ASP A 166 11.57 -4.97 -2.46
C ASP A 166 11.62 -3.51 -2.00
N PRO A 167 12.56 -2.71 -2.52
CA PRO A 167 12.44 -1.26 -2.41
C PRO A 167 11.25 -0.80 -3.26
N ILE A 168 10.51 0.20 -2.78
CA ILE A 168 9.44 0.87 -3.50
C ILE A 168 9.63 2.38 -3.41
N TRP A 169 9.06 3.12 -4.39
CA TRP A 169 9.06 4.59 -4.39
C TRP A 169 10.45 5.25 -4.33
N LEU A 170 11.47 4.59 -4.89
CA LEU A 170 12.88 5.06 -4.89
C LEU A 170 13.10 6.47 -5.46
N TYR A 171 12.19 6.96 -6.30
CA TYR A 171 12.23 8.30 -6.90
C TYR A 171 11.00 9.14 -6.59
N ASP A 172 10.19 8.69 -5.62
CA ASP A 172 8.99 9.38 -5.20
C ASP A 172 9.25 10.21 -3.93
N ARG A 173 8.23 10.93 -3.49
CA ARG A 173 8.25 11.83 -2.34
C ARG A 173 8.75 11.18 -1.04
N ALA A 174 8.55 9.87 -0.88
CA ALA A 174 8.93 9.14 0.31
C ALA A 174 9.45 7.73 -0.04
N PRO A 175 10.67 7.35 0.37
CA PRO A 175 11.20 6.02 0.10
C PRO A 175 10.40 4.97 0.87
N GLY A 176 10.26 3.78 0.30
CA GLY A 176 9.53 2.70 0.94
C GLY A 176 10.17 1.33 0.80
N THR A 177 9.66 0.41 1.60
CA THR A 177 9.97 -1.01 1.55
C THR A 177 8.66 -1.78 1.45
N ARG A 178 8.59 -2.75 0.53
CA ARG A 178 7.50 -3.71 0.41
C ARG A 178 7.95 -5.07 0.90
N LEU A 179 7.17 -5.67 1.78
CA LEU A 179 7.24 -7.10 2.08
C LEU A 179 6.12 -7.83 1.31
N VAL A 180 6.48 -8.86 0.55
CA VAL A 180 5.54 -9.71 -0.15
C VAL A 180 5.46 -11.06 0.56
N PHE A 181 4.25 -11.47 0.92
CA PHE A 181 3.97 -12.74 1.60
C PHE A 181 3.19 -13.67 0.67
N PRO A 182 3.86 -14.57 -0.06
CA PRO A 182 3.17 -15.60 -0.82
C PRO A 182 2.54 -16.62 0.12
N TRP A 183 1.35 -17.09 -0.26
CA TRP A 183 0.59 -18.07 0.50
C TRP A 183 -0.14 -19.01 -0.44
N GLN A 184 -0.45 -20.20 0.04
CA GLN A 184 -1.17 -21.20 -0.73
C GLN A 184 -2.26 -21.86 0.08
N VAL A 185 -3.28 -22.33 -0.61
CA VAL A 185 -4.31 -23.22 -0.09
C VAL A 185 -4.35 -24.42 -1.03
N ASP A 186 -4.46 -25.62 -0.46
CA ASP A 186 -4.47 -26.84 -1.27
C ASP A 186 -5.57 -26.81 -2.33
N GLY A 187 -5.20 -27.12 -3.58
CA GLY A 187 -6.08 -27.08 -4.74
C GLY A 187 -6.41 -25.68 -5.31
N LEU A 188 -5.84 -24.60 -4.77
CA LEU A 188 -6.07 -23.23 -5.27
C LEU A 188 -4.78 -22.59 -5.80
N PRO A 189 -4.87 -21.61 -6.71
CA PRO A 189 -3.71 -20.83 -7.14
C PRO A 189 -3.02 -20.13 -5.95
N VAL A 190 -1.70 -20.01 -6.03
CA VAL A 190 -0.90 -19.26 -5.05
C VAL A 190 -1.37 -17.81 -5.03
N GLY A 191 -1.55 -17.28 -3.82
CA GLY A 191 -1.85 -15.87 -3.61
C GLY A 191 -0.66 -15.12 -3.02
N THR A 192 -0.74 -13.80 -3.06
CA THR A 192 0.20 -12.92 -2.36
C THR A 192 -0.57 -11.87 -1.58
N VAL A 193 0.02 -11.39 -0.49
CA VAL A 193 -0.39 -10.15 0.18
C VAL A 193 0.85 -9.29 0.40
N GLN A 194 0.68 -7.98 0.40
CA GLN A 194 1.76 -7.01 0.48
C GLN A 194 1.62 -6.15 1.73
N MET A 195 2.75 -5.87 2.37
CA MET A 195 2.86 -4.83 3.39
C MET A 195 3.85 -3.77 2.90
N ASP A 196 3.38 -2.55 2.78
CA ASP A 196 4.16 -1.42 2.29
C ASP A 196 4.47 -0.48 3.45
N PHE A 197 5.73 -0.12 3.59
CA PHE A 197 6.23 0.73 4.65
C PHE A 197 6.82 1.98 4.03
N VAL A 198 6.23 3.13 4.33
CA VAL A 198 6.74 4.44 3.92
C VAL A 198 7.56 5.06 5.05
N PHE A 199 8.74 5.58 4.70
CA PHE A 199 9.66 6.26 5.61
C PHE A 199 9.64 7.76 5.33
N ASN A 200 10.03 8.56 6.32
CA ASN A 200 10.08 10.03 6.21
C ASN A 200 8.77 10.75 5.84
N GLU A 201 7.63 10.05 5.90
CA GLU A 201 6.32 10.67 5.74
C GLU A 201 5.92 11.35 7.05
N THR A 202 5.68 12.67 6.99
CA THR A 202 5.15 13.40 8.15
C THR A 202 3.65 13.22 8.27
N LEU A 203 3.19 12.80 9.45
CA LEU A 203 1.77 12.87 9.81
C LEU A 203 1.40 14.30 10.24
N ARG A 204 0.39 14.90 9.62
CA ARG A 204 -0.12 16.24 10.00
C ARG A 204 -1.12 16.20 11.15
N THR A 205 -1.71 15.03 11.39
CA THR A 205 -2.57 14.74 12.53
C THR A 205 -1.96 13.65 13.41
N PRO A 206 -2.11 13.72 14.75
CA PRO A 206 -1.63 12.67 15.63
C PRO A 206 -2.29 11.32 15.29
N PRO A 207 -1.54 10.21 15.21
CA PRO A 207 -2.13 8.91 14.99
C PRO A 207 -2.96 8.49 16.21
N ALA A 208 -4.04 7.76 15.96
CA ALA A 208 -4.94 7.28 17.00
C ALA A 208 -5.07 5.75 16.95
N PRO A 209 -5.29 5.06 18.08
CA PRO A 209 -5.62 3.63 18.08
C PRO A 209 -6.98 3.39 17.40
N VAL A 210 -7.00 2.47 16.43
CA VAL A 210 -8.18 2.08 15.66
C VAL A 210 -8.31 0.56 15.64
N VAL A 211 -9.53 0.07 15.85
CA VAL A 211 -9.87 -1.34 15.67
C VAL A 211 -10.49 -1.51 14.29
N LEU A 212 -9.84 -2.28 13.41
CA LEU A 212 -10.41 -2.60 12.11
C LEU A 212 -11.61 -3.55 12.26
N PRO A 213 -12.66 -3.41 11.44
CA PRO A 213 -13.80 -4.32 11.50
C PRO A 213 -13.40 -5.75 11.12
N TYR A 214 -14.21 -6.73 11.52
CA TYR A 214 -14.09 -8.10 10.99
C TYR A 214 -14.34 -8.06 9.48
N PRO A 215 -13.59 -8.81 8.65
CA PRO A 215 -12.62 -9.85 9.00
C PRO A 215 -11.15 -9.40 9.09
N TRP A 216 -10.89 -8.10 9.23
CA TRP A 216 -9.53 -7.55 9.06
C TRP A 216 -8.69 -7.55 10.34
N SER A 217 -9.33 -7.58 11.51
CA SER A 217 -8.62 -7.72 12.79
C SER A 217 -9.35 -8.64 13.76
N ASP A 218 -8.62 -9.17 14.73
CA ASP A 218 -9.16 -9.90 15.88
C ASP A 218 -9.60 -8.93 17.02
N GLY A 219 -9.96 -7.69 16.68
CA GLY A 219 -10.39 -6.67 17.66
C GLY A 219 -9.24 -5.95 18.38
N LYS A 220 -7.99 -6.19 17.99
CA LYS A 220 -6.83 -5.49 18.56
C LYS A 220 -6.61 -4.15 17.87
N PRO A 221 -6.38 -3.06 18.62
CA PRO A 221 -6.13 -1.78 18.01
C PRO A 221 -4.75 -1.73 17.35
N VAL A 222 -4.66 -0.98 16.27
CA VAL A 222 -3.41 -0.53 15.64
C VAL A 222 -3.40 0.99 15.63
N LEU A 223 -2.23 1.62 15.66
CA LEU A 223 -2.18 3.06 15.40
C LEU A 223 -2.54 3.31 13.94
N ALA A 224 -3.30 4.36 13.67
CA ALA A 224 -3.78 4.68 12.33
C ALA A 224 -3.85 6.19 12.10
N ALA A 225 -3.74 6.58 10.83
CA ALA A 225 -3.98 7.94 10.38
C ALA A 225 -5.46 8.33 10.55
N SER A 226 -5.74 9.62 10.73
CA SER A 226 -7.12 10.12 10.77
C SER A 226 -7.80 9.97 9.39
N PRO A 227 -9.15 9.94 9.33
CA PRO A 227 -9.84 9.94 8.04
C PRO A 227 -9.57 11.24 7.25
N GLN A 228 -9.35 12.38 7.93
CA GLN A 228 -8.99 13.64 7.27
C GLN A 228 -7.57 13.60 6.66
N GLU A 229 -6.59 13.02 7.36
CA GLU A 229 -5.24 12.80 6.79
C GLU A 229 -5.31 11.88 5.56
N SER A 230 -6.09 10.79 5.69
CA SER A 230 -6.30 9.82 4.61
C SER A 230 -6.89 10.49 3.37
N LEU A 231 -7.89 11.36 3.56
CA LEU A 231 -8.47 12.14 2.47
C LEU A 231 -7.46 13.13 1.88
N ALA A 232 -6.71 13.86 2.72
CA ALA A 232 -5.70 14.81 2.25
C ALA A 232 -4.63 14.14 1.38
N TRP A 233 -4.16 12.93 1.73
CA TRP A 233 -3.25 12.16 0.89
C TRP A 233 -3.90 11.69 -0.41
N LYS A 234 -5.17 11.29 -0.40
CA LYS A 234 -5.88 10.94 -1.64
C LYS A 234 -5.94 12.14 -2.59
N ILE A 235 -6.26 13.33 -2.07
CA ILE A 235 -6.25 14.55 -2.88
C ILE A 235 -4.84 14.89 -3.40
N LEU A 236 -3.81 14.71 -2.58
CA LEU A 236 -2.42 14.86 -3.02
C LEU A 236 -2.14 13.94 -4.22
N TRP A 237 -2.41 12.65 -4.12
CA TRP A 237 -2.18 11.67 -5.19
C TRP A 237 -2.95 11.99 -6.47
N LEU A 238 -4.22 12.39 -6.34
CA LEU A 238 -5.02 12.83 -7.50
C LEU A 238 -4.42 14.05 -8.19
N GLU A 239 -3.78 14.96 -7.43
CA GLU A 239 -3.16 16.16 -7.98
C GLU A 239 -1.78 15.91 -8.60
N THR A 240 -0.95 15.10 -7.95
CA THR A 240 0.50 15.03 -8.21
C THR A 240 0.94 13.78 -8.95
N ASP A 241 0.22 12.67 -8.84
CA ASP A 241 0.68 11.41 -9.43
C ASP A 241 0.54 11.45 -10.96
N ALA A 242 1.59 10.98 -11.63
CA ALA A 242 1.61 10.85 -13.08
C ALA A 242 0.61 9.79 -13.59
N TYR A 243 0.26 8.81 -12.73
CA TYR A 243 -0.61 7.67 -13.03
C TYR A 243 -1.77 7.61 -12.03
N THR A 244 -2.69 8.56 -12.13
CA THR A 244 -3.83 8.65 -11.21
C THR A 244 -4.72 7.41 -11.33
N GLN A 245 -5.02 6.75 -10.20
CA GLN A 245 -5.80 5.50 -10.22
C GLN A 245 -7.28 5.75 -9.88
N GLY A 246 -8.20 5.05 -10.55
CA GLY A 246 -9.65 5.20 -10.30
C GLY A 246 -10.06 4.94 -8.84
N LYS A 247 -9.34 4.04 -8.16
CA LYS A 247 -9.53 3.74 -6.74
C LYS A 247 -9.33 4.96 -5.84
N ASP A 248 -8.44 5.89 -6.21
CA ASP A 248 -8.15 7.07 -5.39
C ASP A 248 -9.27 8.11 -5.47
N ILE A 249 -9.92 8.25 -6.63
CA ILE A 249 -11.14 9.08 -6.75
C ILE A 249 -12.24 8.48 -5.90
N TYR A 250 -12.52 7.18 -6.07
CA TYR A 250 -13.57 6.50 -5.31
C TYR A 250 -13.38 6.63 -3.80
N ASP A 251 -12.18 6.30 -3.30
CA ASP A 251 -11.83 6.38 -1.88
C ASP A 251 -11.93 7.84 -1.37
N ALA A 252 -11.46 8.82 -2.17
CA ALA A 252 -11.54 10.25 -1.81
C ALA A 252 -12.98 10.75 -1.73
N THR A 253 -13.82 10.41 -2.70
CA THR A 253 -15.23 10.82 -2.74
C THR A 253 -15.95 10.32 -1.50
N LEU A 254 -15.81 9.03 -1.19
CA LEU A 254 -16.47 8.43 -0.04
C LEU A 254 -15.99 8.98 1.32
N LEU A 255 -14.71 9.34 1.42
CA LEU A 255 -14.18 10.02 2.61
C LEU A 255 -14.74 11.45 2.70
N ALA A 256 -14.70 12.23 1.61
CA ALA A 256 -15.16 13.61 1.60
C ALA A 256 -16.66 13.75 1.92
N GLU A 257 -17.47 12.77 1.52
CA GLU A 257 -18.90 12.71 1.87
C GLU A 257 -19.15 12.44 3.37
N ARG A 258 -18.15 11.95 4.11
CA ARG A 258 -18.27 11.57 5.53
C ARG A 258 -17.55 12.51 6.49
N VAL A 259 -16.43 13.09 6.06
CA VAL A 259 -15.60 13.94 6.91
C VAL A 259 -15.33 15.28 6.26
N ALA A 260 -15.47 16.35 7.04
CA ALA A 260 -14.99 17.66 6.62
C ALA A 260 -13.46 17.67 6.61
N LEU A 261 -12.86 18.10 5.51
CA LEU A 261 -11.43 18.31 5.38
C LEU A 261 -11.09 19.80 5.59
N PRO A 262 -10.40 20.18 6.67
CA PRO A 262 -9.96 21.55 6.83
C PRO A 262 -8.96 21.96 5.75
N TRP A 263 -9.10 23.17 5.20
CA TRP A 263 -8.16 23.68 4.18
C TRP A 263 -6.72 23.66 4.67
N ASP A 264 -6.46 24.07 5.92
CA ASP A 264 -5.10 24.13 6.46
C ASP A 264 -4.41 22.76 6.50
N LEU A 265 -5.17 21.71 6.84
CA LEU A 265 -4.67 20.34 6.81
C LEU A 265 -4.33 19.93 5.38
N LEU A 266 -5.27 20.07 4.44
CA LEU A 266 -5.05 19.77 3.03
C LEU A 266 -3.83 20.52 2.48
N HIS A 267 -3.76 21.82 2.74
CA HIS A 267 -2.67 22.67 2.28
C HIS A 267 -1.31 22.22 2.85
N SER A 268 -1.25 21.86 4.14
CA SER A 268 -0.02 21.38 4.77
C SER A 268 0.45 20.02 4.22
N VAL A 269 -0.47 19.17 3.74
CA VAL A 269 -0.16 17.93 3.04
C VAL A 269 0.28 18.22 1.61
N LEU A 270 -0.43 19.07 0.86
CA LEU A 270 -0.04 19.45 -0.51
C LEU A 270 1.37 20.07 -0.56
N LEU A 271 1.74 20.88 0.44
CA LEU A 271 3.08 21.45 0.57
C LEU A 271 4.19 20.42 0.82
N THR A 272 3.89 19.14 0.94
CA THR A 272 4.92 18.10 1.02
C THR A 272 5.49 17.69 -0.34
N ASP A 273 4.77 17.97 -1.42
CA ASP A 273 5.17 17.62 -2.77
C ASP A 273 5.91 18.78 -3.46
N GLU A 274 7.02 18.47 -4.11
CA GLU A 274 7.88 19.48 -4.74
C GLU A 274 7.23 20.09 -5.98
N TRP A 275 6.53 19.29 -6.77
CA TRP A 275 5.82 19.78 -7.95
C TRP A 275 4.73 20.77 -7.53
N TYR A 276 3.94 20.44 -6.50
CA TYR A 276 2.93 21.33 -5.94
C TYR A 276 3.54 22.65 -5.46
N ARG A 277 4.62 22.62 -4.67
CA ARG A 277 5.31 23.83 -4.21
C ARG A 277 5.80 24.72 -5.36
N SER A 278 6.29 24.12 -6.44
CA SER A 278 6.92 24.83 -7.56
C SER A 278 5.92 25.33 -8.60
N HIS A 279 4.74 24.70 -8.73
CA HIS A 279 3.80 24.97 -9.82
C HIS A 279 2.47 25.60 -9.37
N ARG A 280 2.23 25.83 -8.07
CA ARG A 280 0.93 26.33 -7.59
C ARG A 280 0.97 27.63 -6.79
N GLN A 281 0.57 28.70 -7.46
CA GLN A 281 -0.23 29.78 -6.85
C GLN A 281 -1.61 29.99 -7.52
N THR A 282 -1.90 29.41 -8.71
CA THR A 282 -3.03 29.89 -9.56
C THR A 282 -3.99 28.84 -10.17
N ALA A 283 -3.74 27.53 -10.13
CA ALA A 283 -4.27 26.66 -11.20
C ALA A 283 -5.44 25.67 -10.90
N PRO A 284 -6.68 26.00 -10.52
CA PRO A 284 -7.70 25.08 -9.89
C PRO A 284 -7.31 23.67 -9.36
N LEU A 285 -7.68 23.34 -8.12
CA LEU A 285 -7.54 21.95 -7.61
C LEU A 285 -8.60 21.05 -8.26
N LEU A 286 -8.28 19.76 -8.44
CA LEU A 286 -9.14 18.66 -8.86
C LEU A 286 -9.73 18.76 -10.27
N ARG A 287 -9.02 19.38 -11.21
CA ARG A 287 -9.31 19.18 -12.64
C ARG A 287 -8.63 17.90 -13.13
N LEU A 288 -9.28 16.78 -12.89
CA LEU A 288 -9.00 15.54 -13.61
C LEU A 288 -9.74 15.63 -14.96
N THR A 289 -9.07 15.21 -16.03
CA THR A 289 -9.65 15.10 -17.37
C THR A 289 -9.79 13.64 -17.73
N GLU A 290 -10.77 13.30 -18.56
CA GLU A 290 -10.90 11.98 -19.16
C GLU A 290 -9.56 11.53 -19.79
N GLY A 291 -9.11 10.31 -19.49
CA GLY A 291 -7.80 9.78 -19.89
C GLY A 291 -6.63 10.09 -18.95
N ARG A 292 -6.81 10.90 -17.90
CA ARG A 292 -5.80 11.07 -16.82
C ARG A 292 -5.91 9.99 -15.75
N VAL A 293 -7.07 9.34 -15.65
CA VAL A 293 -7.41 8.41 -14.57
C VAL A 293 -7.71 7.04 -15.16
N GLU A 294 -7.09 6.00 -14.61
CA GLU A 294 -7.32 4.59 -14.99
C GLU A 294 -8.67 4.07 -14.44
N TRP A 295 -9.78 4.63 -14.91
CA TRP A 295 -11.13 4.31 -14.42
C TRP A 295 -11.65 2.96 -14.93
N GLU A 296 -11.42 2.64 -16.20
CA GLU A 296 -11.92 1.39 -16.77
C GLU A 296 -11.30 0.15 -16.10
N ASP A 297 -10.00 0.22 -15.78
CA ASP A 297 -9.29 -0.83 -15.06
C ASP A 297 -9.87 -1.01 -13.65
N PHE A 298 -10.13 0.10 -12.94
CA PHE A 298 -10.79 0.09 -11.64
C PHE A 298 -12.19 -0.52 -11.71
N GLN A 299 -13.01 -0.12 -12.69
CA GLN A 299 -14.37 -0.64 -12.84
C GLN A 299 -14.38 -2.13 -13.23
N ARG A 300 -13.39 -2.60 -13.99
CA ARG A 300 -13.23 -4.03 -14.29
C ARG A 300 -12.91 -4.85 -13.04
N GLU A 301 -12.16 -4.29 -12.10
CA GLU A 301 -11.87 -4.91 -10.80
C GLU A 301 -13.09 -4.85 -9.84
N TYR A 302 -13.86 -3.76 -9.87
CA TYR A 302 -15.01 -3.53 -9.00
C TYR A 302 -16.31 -3.25 -9.80
N PRO A 303 -16.89 -4.24 -10.50
CA PRO A 303 -18.01 -4.02 -11.43
C PRO A 303 -19.33 -3.60 -10.75
N HIS A 304 -19.43 -3.72 -9.43
CA HIS A 304 -20.56 -3.22 -8.65
C HIS A 304 -20.51 -1.71 -8.41
N ILE A 305 -19.35 -1.08 -8.62
CA ILE A 305 -19.20 0.38 -8.59
C ILE A 305 -19.65 0.93 -9.94
N VAL A 306 -20.74 1.69 -9.92
CA VAL A 306 -21.38 2.25 -11.11
C VAL A 306 -21.03 3.72 -11.30
N GLY A 307 -21.18 4.22 -12.53
CA GLY A 307 -20.87 5.61 -12.91
C GLY A 307 -19.53 5.74 -13.65
N SER A 308 -19.32 6.93 -14.19
CA SER A 308 -18.10 7.34 -14.89
C SER A 308 -17.11 8.03 -13.94
N ALA A 309 -15.85 8.16 -14.35
CA ALA A 309 -14.87 8.94 -13.60
C ALA A 309 -15.33 10.38 -13.33
N GLU A 310 -16.01 10.99 -14.30
CA GLU A 310 -16.57 12.34 -14.21
C GLU A 310 -17.67 12.42 -13.14
N ASP A 311 -18.59 11.45 -13.08
CA ASP A 311 -19.64 11.39 -12.05
C ASP A 311 -19.05 11.35 -10.63
N TRP A 312 -17.97 10.57 -10.44
CA TRP A 312 -17.31 10.45 -9.13
C TRP A 312 -16.46 11.68 -8.78
N GLN A 313 -15.87 12.33 -9.78
CA GLN A 313 -15.13 13.57 -9.61
C GLN A 313 -16.06 14.73 -9.26
N ASP A 314 -17.22 14.85 -9.91
CA ASP A 314 -18.21 15.89 -9.61
C ASP A 314 -18.68 15.76 -8.16
N ARG A 315 -18.99 14.54 -7.71
CA ARG A 315 -19.31 14.27 -6.30
C ARG A 315 -18.19 14.66 -5.35
N LEU A 316 -16.93 14.38 -5.71
CA LEU A 316 -15.78 14.76 -4.90
C LEU A 316 -15.65 16.28 -4.77
N VAL A 317 -15.80 17.00 -5.89
CA VAL A 317 -15.73 18.47 -5.92
C VAL A 317 -16.85 19.07 -5.06
N ASP A 318 -18.07 18.56 -5.21
CA ASP A 318 -19.23 18.99 -4.41
C ASP A 318 -19.00 18.76 -2.91
N ALA A 319 -18.49 17.58 -2.53
CA ALA A 319 -18.19 17.24 -1.14
C ALA A 319 -17.07 18.13 -0.55
N LEU A 320 -16.12 18.58 -1.37
CA LEU A 320 -15.01 19.46 -0.97
C LEU A 320 -15.33 20.96 -1.07
N ALA A 321 -16.55 21.34 -1.46
CA ALA A 321 -16.93 22.75 -1.61
C ALA A 321 -16.66 23.58 -0.33
N GLY A 322 -16.90 22.99 0.85
CA GLY A 322 -16.59 23.64 2.14
C GLY A 322 -15.11 23.92 2.33
N THR A 323 -14.25 22.94 2.04
CA THR A 323 -12.79 23.07 2.11
C THR A 323 -12.27 24.18 1.18
N PHE A 324 -12.83 24.29 -0.03
CA PHE A 324 -12.42 25.35 -0.97
C PHE A 324 -12.99 26.73 -0.63
N ALA A 325 -14.18 26.80 -0.01
CA ALA A 325 -14.70 28.05 0.51
C ALA A 325 -13.82 28.62 1.66
N GLU A 326 -13.30 27.76 2.55
CA GLU A 326 -12.35 28.17 3.61
C GLU A 326 -11.07 28.81 3.03
N ARG A 327 -10.55 28.23 1.94
CA ARG A 327 -9.40 28.78 1.21
C ARG A 327 -9.68 30.19 0.69
N GLU A 328 -10.85 30.41 0.10
CA GLU A 328 -11.23 31.71 -0.47
C GLU A 328 -11.40 32.76 0.63
N ALA A 329 -11.97 32.37 1.78
CA ALA A 329 -12.09 33.26 2.94
C ALA A 329 -10.73 33.61 3.58
N SER A 330 -9.70 32.79 3.36
CA SER A 330 -8.34 32.99 3.91
C SER A 330 -7.41 33.81 2.99
N ARG A 331 -7.93 34.29 1.84
CA ARG A 331 -7.20 35.12 0.86
C ARG A 331 -7.50 36.60 1.02
#